data_AF-A0A7G4RI73-F1
#
_entry.id   AF-A0A7G4RI73-F1
#
_cell.length_a   1.000
_cell.length_b   1.000
_cell.length_c   1.000
_cell.angle_alpha   90.00
_cell.angle_beta   90.00
_cell.angle_gamma   90.00
#
_symmetry.space_group_name_H-M   'P 1'
#
loop_
_entity.id
_entity.type
_entity.pdbx_description
1 polymer ?
#
loop_
_entity_poly.entity_id
_entity_poly.type
_entity_poly.pdbx_seq_one_letter_code
_entity_poly.pdbx_strand_id
1 'polypeptide(L)'
;MQYKITAQFARGEEKVIAEFSDLSDTRIFIAKKIAHSELGKQRIIFRLYDDSDLLQEFNRENISVSYAKYAEGNGDLNFIQFTFHVLIKIENALTKKRIANFNDKNDANLFMVGKCELDYTLGNDDLLFLFKEQYLIDTLNKTIATHRKKETTRITGNEQAAKFHPTPMPRRPTPPGGPSDYWIEEEDIPT
;
A
#
# COMPACT_ATOMS: atom_id res chain seq x y z
N MET A 1 -2.79 -13.76 -18.99
CA MET A 1 -3.68 -13.61 -17.82
C MET A 1 -5.04 -13.28 -18.37
N GLN A 2 -6.11 -13.83 -17.79
CA GLN A 2 -7.45 -13.81 -18.37
C GLN A 2 -8.21 -12.53 -18.01
N TYR A 3 -8.17 -12.13 -16.74
CA TYR A 3 -8.94 -10.98 -16.27
C TYR A 3 -8.11 -9.71 -16.31
N LYS A 4 -8.70 -8.62 -16.80
CA LYS A 4 -8.06 -7.30 -16.87
C LYS A 4 -8.88 -6.26 -16.16
N ILE A 5 -8.21 -5.37 -15.44
CA ILE A 5 -8.84 -4.23 -14.80
C ILE A 5 -8.29 -2.96 -15.42
N THR A 6 -9.20 -2.11 -15.84
CA THR A 6 -8.88 -0.76 -16.30
C THR A 6 -9.38 0.28 -15.32
N ALA A 7 -8.73 1.44 -15.36
CA ALA A 7 -9.16 2.63 -14.65
C ALA A 7 -9.33 3.77 -15.65
N GLN A 8 -10.41 4.52 -15.48
CA GLN A 8 -10.69 5.74 -16.21
C GLN A 8 -10.95 6.87 -15.21
N PHE A 9 -10.15 7.93 -15.30
CA PHE A 9 -10.31 9.13 -14.48
C PHE A 9 -11.22 10.11 -15.22
N ALA A 10 -12.45 10.34 -14.72
CA ALA A 10 -13.42 11.22 -15.36
C ALA A 10 -13.54 10.98 -16.89
N ARG A 11 -13.32 12.00 -17.73
CA ARG A 11 -13.30 11.91 -19.21
C ARG A 11 -11.91 11.59 -19.80
N GLY A 12 -10.96 11.13 -18.99
CA GLY A 12 -9.63 10.73 -19.43
C GLY A 12 -9.62 9.40 -20.17
N GLU A 13 -8.44 9.03 -20.68
CA GLU A 13 -8.22 7.73 -21.30
C GLU A 13 -8.42 6.58 -20.31
N GLU A 14 -8.98 5.50 -20.80
CA GLU A 14 -9.02 4.24 -20.09
C GLU A 14 -7.66 3.54 -20.18
N LYS A 15 -7.10 3.17 -19.03
CA LYS A 15 -5.80 2.51 -18.95
C LYS A 15 -5.92 1.20 -18.18
N VAL A 16 -5.33 0.13 -18.71
CA VAL A 16 -5.21 -1.13 -17.94
C VAL A 16 -4.23 -0.88 -16.79
N ILE A 17 -4.65 -1.23 -15.58
CA ILE A 17 -3.86 -1.04 -14.36
C ILE A 17 -3.36 -2.36 -13.78
N ALA A 18 -4.08 -3.45 -14.03
CA ALA A 18 -3.74 -4.76 -13.51
C ALA A 18 -4.33 -5.90 -14.36
N GLU A 19 -3.68 -7.06 -14.29
CA GLU A 19 -4.18 -8.32 -14.84
C GLU A 19 -4.10 -9.44 -13.81
N PHE A 20 -5.04 -10.38 -13.89
CA PHE A 20 -5.17 -11.50 -12.96
C PHE A 20 -5.40 -12.82 -13.67
N SER A 21 -4.94 -13.89 -13.04
CA SER A 21 -5.21 -15.25 -13.50
C SER A 21 -6.55 -15.78 -13.01
N ASP A 22 -7.14 -15.16 -11.99
CA ASP A 22 -8.37 -15.62 -11.34
C ASP A 22 -9.33 -14.48 -11.01
N LEU A 23 -10.63 -14.77 -11.06
CA LEU A 23 -11.69 -13.81 -10.80
C LEU A 23 -11.79 -13.45 -9.31
N SER A 24 -11.47 -14.39 -8.39
CA SER A 24 -11.46 -14.09 -6.96
C SER A 24 -10.42 -13.03 -6.62
N ASP A 25 -9.21 -13.19 -7.16
CA ASP A 25 -8.10 -12.26 -6.98
C ASP A 25 -8.43 -10.87 -7.52
N THR A 26 -9.07 -10.83 -8.68
CA THR A 26 -9.57 -9.60 -9.31
C THR A 26 -10.54 -8.86 -8.39
N ARG A 27 -11.50 -9.59 -7.79
CA ARG A 27 -12.50 -9.00 -6.88
C ARG A 27 -11.86 -8.46 -5.60
N ILE A 28 -10.86 -9.15 -5.05
CA ILE A 28 -10.11 -8.68 -3.89
C ILE A 28 -9.43 -7.35 -4.20
N PHE A 29 -8.73 -7.27 -5.35
CA PHE A 29 -8.03 -6.05 -5.73
C PHE A 29 -9.00 -4.89 -5.97
N ILE A 30 -10.06 -5.09 -6.75
CA ILE A 30 -10.97 -3.98 -7.10
C ILE A 30 -11.69 -3.44 -5.86
N ALA A 31 -12.09 -4.29 -4.92
CA ALA A 31 -12.70 -3.87 -3.67
C ALA A 31 -11.74 -2.99 -2.84
N LYS A 32 -10.47 -3.40 -2.73
CA LYS A 32 -9.43 -2.60 -2.05
C LYS A 32 -9.15 -1.29 -2.78
N LYS A 33 -9.11 -1.32 -4.11
CA LYS A 33 -8.83 -0.14 -4.94
C LYS A 33 -9.96 0.89 -4.82
N ILE A 34 -11.22 0.46 -4.87
CA ILE A 34 -12.39 1.32 -4.68
C ILE A 34 -12.34 1.98 -3.29
N ALA A 35 -12.16 1.19 -2.23
CA ALA A 35 -12.04 1.74 -0.87
C ALA A 35 -10.89 2.74 -0.73
N HIS A 36 -9.75 2.48 -1.37
CA HIS A 36 -8.61 3.39 -1.37
C HIS A 36 -8.90 4.69 -2.15
N SER A 37 -9.61 4.61 -3.27
CA SER A 37 -9.99 5.77 -4.08
C SER A 37 -11.05 6.64 -3.40
N GLU A 38 -11.97 6.05 -2.63
CA GLU A 38 -12.94 6.78 -1.81
C GLU A 38 -12.26 7.61 -0.72
N LEU A 39 -11.25 7.04 -0.03
CA LEU A 39 -10.44 7.78 0.94
C LEU A 39 -9.74 8.99 0.30
N GLY A 40 -9.25 8.83 -0.93
CA GLY A 40 -8.63 9.90 -1.71
C GLY A 40 -9.60 10.86 -2.38
N LYS A 41 -10.93 10.64 -2.26
CA LYS A 41 -12.00 11.36 -2.98
C LYS A 41 -11.79 11.40 -4.50
N GLN A 42 -11.18 10.36 -5.05
CA GLN A 42 -10.89 10.26 -6.47
C GLN A 42 -12.10 9.71 -7.22
N ARG A 43 -12.55 10.42 -8.26
CA ARG A 43 -13.62 9.97 -9.15
C ARG A 43 -13.05 9.11 -10.28
N ILE A 44 -12.99 7.80 -10.03
CA ILE A 44 -12.46 6.80 -10.97
C ILE A 44 -13.57 5.82 -11.30
N ILE A 45 -13.68 5.48 -12.58
CA ILE A 45 -14.50 4.39 -13.09
C ILE A 45 -13.56 3.20 -13.30
N PHE A 46 -13.90 2.06 -12.72
CA PHE A 46 -13.16 0.82 -12.93
C PHE A 46 -13.97 -0.12 -13.81
N ARG A 47 -13.32 -0.80 -14.73
CA ARG A 47 -13.94 -1.86 -15.55
C ARG A 47 -13.16 -3.14 -15.41
N LEU A 48 -13.91 -4.24 -15.35
CA LEU A 48 -13.40 -5.60 -15.32
C LEU A 48 -13.74 -6.28 -16.63
N TYR A 49 -12.71 -6.77 -17.32
CA TYR A 49 -12.82 -7.56 -18.53
C TYR A 49 -12.39 -9.00 -18.30
N ASP A 50 -13.05 -9.93 -18.99
CA ASP A 50 -12.58 -11.28 -19.27
C ASP A 50 -12.09 -11.31 -20.71
N ASP A 51 -10.77 -11.32 -20.89
CA ASP A 51 -10.09 -11.07 -22.16
C ASP A 51 -10.52 -9.75 -22.83
N SER A 52 -11.58 -9.78 -23.64
CA SER A 52 -12.15 -8.63 -24.35
C SER A 52 -13.59 -8.30 -23.93
N ASP A 53 -14.23 -9.17 -23.15
CA ASP A 53 -15.63 -9.03 -22.76
C ASP A 53 -15.74 -8.26 -21.45
N LEU A 54 -16.49 -7.16 -21.45
CA LEU A 54 -16.76 -6.38 -20.24
C LEU A 54 -17.69 -7.17 -19.32
N LEU A 55 -17.17 -7.62 -18.17
CA LEU A 55 -17.94 -8.32 -17.16
C LEU A 55 -18.66 -7.35 -16.22
N GLN A 56 -17.96 -6.32 -15.75
CA GLN A 56 -18.49 -5.43 -14.73
C GLN A 56 -17.88 -4.03 -14.79
N GLU A 57 -18.70 -3.02 -14.51
CA GLU A 57 -18.29 -1.62 -14.37
C GLU A 57 -18.66 -1.12 -12.98
N PHE A 58 -17.76 -0.33 -12.38
CA PHE A 58 -17.88 0.20 -11.03
C PHE A 58 -17.82 1.73 -11.06
N ASN A 59 -18.60 2.37 -10.18
CA ASN A 59 -18.69 3.81 -10.00
C ASN A 59 -19.12 4.59 -11.26
N ARG A 60 -20.16 4.10 -11.94
CA ARG A 60 -20.75 4.70 -13.16
C ARG A 60 -21.13 6.17 -12.99
N GLU A 61 -21.57 6.54 -11.81
CA GLU A 61 -21.95 7.90 -11.46
C GLU A 61 -20.81 8.93 -11.62
N ASN A 62 -19.55 8.47 -11.62
CA ASN A 62 -18.39 9.34 -11.84
C ASN A 62 -18.21 9.84 -13.28
N ILE A 63 -19.03 9.37 -14.23
CA ILE A 63 -19.03 9.83 -15.64
C ILE A 63 -19.44 11.31 -15.75
N SER A 64 -20.27 11.82 -14.84
CA SER A 64 -20.81 13.18 -14.90
C SER A 64 -19.84 14.22 -14.33
N VAL A 65 -19.00 14.80 -15.19
CA VAL A 65 -18.20 15.98 -14.88
C VAL A 65 -18.42 17.06 -15.94
N SER A 66 -18.87 18.24 -15.51
CA SER A 66 -19.17 19.42 -16.33
C SER A 66 -17.94 20.24 -16.72
N TYR A 67 -16.81 20.06 -16.02
CA TYR A 67 -15.52 20.71 -16.32
C TYR A 67 -14.35 19.75 -16.07
N ALA A 68 -13.69 19.31 -17.14
CA ALA A 68 -12.42 18.58 -17.07
C ALA A 68 -11.53 18.98 -18.24
N LYS A 69 -10.23 19.20 -18.00
CA LYS A 69 -9.23 19.41 -19.06
C LYS A 69 -8.96 18.07 -19.75
N TYR A 70 -8.92 18.10 -21.08
CA TYR A 70 -8.64 16.95 -21.93
C TYR A 70 -7.25 16.36 -21.63
N ALA A 71 -7.17 15.02 -21.58
CA ALA A 71 -5.94 14.34 -21.89
C ALA A 71 -5.96 14.09 -23.41
N GLU A 72 -5.17 14.85 -24.16
CA GLU A 72 -4.93 14.59 -25.58
C GLU A 72 -4.04 13.34 -25.70
N GLY A 73 -4.56 12.29 -26.34
CA GLY A 73 -3.82 11.07 -26.66
C GLY A 73 -4.67 10.09 -27.45
N ASN A 74 -4.09 9.53 -28.52
CA ASN A 74 -4.70 8.48 -29.31
C ASN A 74 -4.66 7.17 -28.51
N GLY A 75 -5.84 6.67 -28.14
CA GLY A 75 -6.02 5.40 -27.44
C GLY A 75 -5.85 4.19 -28.36
N ASP A 76 -4.63 3.99 -28.88
CA ASP A 76 -4.21 2.64 -29.20
C ASP A 76 -3.82 1.96 -27.88
N LEU A 77 -4.38 0.79 -27.62
CA LEU A 77 -4.01 -0.13 -26.53
C LEU A 77 -2.57 -0.64 -26.79
N ASN A 78 -1.60 0.27 -26.74
CA ASN A 78 -0.18 -0.02 -26.91
C ASN A 78 0.23 -1.07 -25.87
N PHE A 79 0.92 -2.10 -26.34
CA PHE A 79 1.46 -3.23 -25.58
C PHE A 79 1.77 -2.86 -24.12
N ILE A 80 0.84 -3.15 -23.22
CA ILE A 80 0.96 -2.76 -21.82
C ILE A 80 1.95 -3.71 -21.18
N GLN A 81 3.19 -3.23 -21.02
CA GLN A 81 4.22 -3.96 -20.31
C GLN A 81 4.08 -3.70 -18.81
N PHE A 82 3.50 -4.66 -18.10
CA PHE A 82 3.45 -4.62 -16.65
C PHE A 82 4.85 -4.78 -16.06
N THR A 83 5.25 -3.82 -15.23
CA THR A 83 6.57 -3.80 -14.58
C THR A 83 6.60 -4.68 -13.33
N PHE A 84 5.47 -4.81 -12.64
CA PHE A 84 5.38 -5.51 -11.36
C PHE A 84 4.61 -6.82 -11.50
N HIS A 85 5.15 -7.89 -10.92
CA HIS A 85 4.58 -9.23 -11.00
C HIS A 85 4.42 -9.82 -9.60
N VAL A 86 3.22 -10.29 -9.28
CA VAL A 86 2.93 -11.01 -8.04
C VAL A 86 2.90 -12.50 -8.31
N LEU A 87 3.74 -13.23 -7.61
CA LEU A 87 3.81 -14.69 -7.65
C LEU A 87 3.43 -15.26 -6.29
N ILE A 88 2.81 -16.44 -6.28
CA ILE A 88 2.51 -17.22 -5.08
C ILE A 88 3.30 -18.53 -5.08
N LYS A 89 3.81 -18.91 -3.91
CA LYS A 89 4.29 -20.27 -3.64
C LYS A 89 3.44 -20.86 -2.52
N ILE A 90 2.68 -21.89 -2.84
CA ILE A 90 1.93 -22.66 -1.85
C ILE A 90 2.91 -23.59 -1.13
N GLU A 91 2.73 -23.82 0.17
CA GLU A 91 3.65 -24.58 1.04
C GLU A 91 4.14 -25.91 0.42
N ASN A 92 3.24 -26.62 -0.27
CA ASN A 92 3.52 -27.93 -0.90
C ASN A 92 3.73 -27.85 -2.43
N ALA A 93 3.73 -26.66 -3.02
CA ALA A 93 3.95 -26.48 -4.45
C ALA A 93 5.44 -26.34 -4.77
N LEU A 94 5.90 -27.13 -5.73
CA LEU A 94 7.28 -27.08 -6.22
C LEU A 94 7.60 -25.79 -7.00
N THR A 95 6.58 -25.14 -7.57
CA THR A 95 6.74 -24.01 -8.47
C THR A 95 5.99 -22.77 -7.99
N LYS A 96 6.56 -21.60 -8.30
CA LYS A 96 5.89 -20.32 -8.08
C LYS A 96 4.90 -20.09 -9.22
N LYS A 97 3.64 -19.78 -8.91
CA LYS A 97 2.63 -19.41 -9.90
C LYS A 97 2.49 -17.90 -9.96
N ARG A 98 2.54 -17.31 -11.15
CA ARG A 98 2.21 -15.89 -11.35
C ARG A 98 0.70 -15.72 -11.27
N ILE A 99 0.22 -14.82 -10.42
CA ILE A 99 -1.22 -14.64 -10.15
C ILE A 99 -1.74 -13.26 -10.56
N ALA A 100 -0.90 -12.24 -10.51
CA ALA A 100 -1.27 -10.89 -10.91
C ALA A 100 -0.09 -10.09 -11.47
N ASN A 101 -0.41 -9.11 -12.32
CA ASN A 101 0.52 -8.14 -12.90
C ASN A 101 0.02 -6.71 -12.68
N PHE A 102 0.93 -5.76 -12.45
CA PHE A 102 0.59 -4.37 -12.14
C PHE A 102 1.54 -3.38 -12.80
N ASN A 103 1.02 -2.21 -13.14
CA ASN A 103 1.82 -1.07 -13.64
C ASN A 103 2.41 -0.25 -12.49
N ASP A 104 1.76 -0.26 -11.32
CA ASP A 104 2.18 0.49 -10.14
C ASP A 104 2.53 -0.43 -8.97
N LYS A 105 3.57 -0.05 -8.21
CA LYS A 105 4.04 -0.81 -7.05
C LYS A 105 3.03 -0.79 -5.90
N ASN A 106 2.37 0.34 -5.66
CA ASN A 106 1.42 0.47 -4.56
C ASN A 106 0.19 -0.37 -4.82
N ASP A 107 -0.24 -0.47 -6.07
CA ASP A 107 -1.34 -1.37 -6.47
C ASP A 107 -1.00 -2.84 -6.23
N ALA A 108 0.22 -3.25 -6.57
CA ALA A 108 0.68 -4.61 -6.28
C ALA A 108 0.73 -4.90 -4.77
N ASN A 109 1.22 -3.94 -3.97
CA ASN A 109 1.25 -4.04 -2.52
C ASN A 109 -0.17 -4.09 -1.91
N LEU A 110 -1.06 -3.23 -2.41
CA LEU A 110 -2.47 -3.17 -1.99
C LEU A 110 -3.16 -4.51 -2.23
N PHE A 111 -2.92 -5.13 -3.39
CA PHE A 111 -3.40 -6.46 -3.70
C PHE A 111 -2.82 -7.52 -2.75
N MET A 112 -1.50 -7.56 -2.55
CA MET A 112 -0.87 -8.57 -1.70
C MET A 112 -1.39 -8.53 -0.26
N VAL A 113 -1.53 -7.33 0.31
CA VAL A 113 -2.13 -7.16 1.64
C VAL A 113 -3.60 -7.60 1.62
N GLY A 114 -4.38 -7.17 0.62
CA GLY A 114 -5.77 -7.56 0.48
C GLY A 114 -5.97 -9.08 0.37
N LYS A 115 -5.11 -9.77 -0.37
CA LYS A 115 -5.14 -11.23 -0.51
C LYS A 115 -4.84 -11.91 0.82
N CYS A 116 -3.83 -11.46 1.57
CA CYS A 116 -3.58 -11.99 2.91
C CYS A 116 -4.76 -11.79 3.89
N GLU A 117 -5.51 -10.69 3.75
CA GLU A 117 -6.63 -10.37 4.65
C GLU A 117 -7.95 -11.08 4.28
N LEU A 118 -8.26 -11.19 2.98
CA LEU A 118 -9.58 -11.59 2.50
C LEU A 118 -9.63 -12.99 1.89
N ASP A 119 -8.48 -13.55 1.51
CA ASP A 119 -8.42 -14.87 0.88
C ASP A 119 -8.33 -15.97 1.94
N TYR A 120 -9.42 -16.71 2.13
CA TYR A 120 -9.47 -17.86 3.04
C TYR A 120 -8.75 -19.10 2.48
N THR A 121 -8.52 -19.17 1.17
CA THR A 121 -7.85 -20.30 0.53
C THR A 121 -6.34 -20.26 0.72
N LEU A 122 -5.80 -19.07 1.00
CA LEU A 122 -4.38 -18.87 1.27
C LEU A 122 -3.99 -19.45 2.63
N GLY A 123 -3.03 -20.37 2.66
CA GLY A 123 -2.43 -20.89 3.88
C GLY A 123 -1.64 -19.83 4.65
N ASN A 124 -1.30 -20.10 5.91
CA ASN A 124 -0.46 -19.19 6.70
C ASN A 124 0.99 -19.16 6.21
N ASP A 125 1.46 -20.30 5.71
CA ASP A 125 2.82 -20.51 5.21
C ASP A 125 2.97 -20.26 3.70
N ASP A 126 1.85 -19.95 3.02
CA ASP A 126 1.88 -19.55 1.62
C ASP A 126 2.54 -18.18 1.47
N LEU A 127 3.49 -18.10 0.54
CA LEU A 127 4.31 -16.91 0.32
C LEU A 127 3.90 -16.22 -0.97
N LEU A 128 3.57 -14.94 -0.85
CA LEU A 128 3.42 -14.01 -1.94
C LEU A 128 4.75 -13.28 -2.16
N PHE A 129 5.15 -13.15 -3.42
CA PHE A 129 6.38 -12.48 -3.83
C PHE A 129 6.03 -11.35 -4.80
N LEU A 130 6.55 -10.15 -4.52
CA LEU A 130 6.50 -9.03 -5.44
C LEU A 130 7.81 -8.93 -6.20
N PHE A 131 7.76 -9.05 -7.51
CA PHE A 131 8.90 -8.80 -8.40
C PHE A 131 8.70 -7.51 -9.18
N LYS A 132 9.79 -6.79 -9.44
CA LYS A 132 9.90 -5.81 -10.52
C LYS A 132 10.76 -6.44 -11.59
N GLU A 133 10.16 -6.77 -12.73
CA GLU A 133 10.81 -7.57 -13.78
C GLU A 133 11.39 -8.87 -13.20
N GLN A 134 12.71 -8.94 -12.99
CA GLN A 134 13.43 -10.10 -12.45
C GLN A 134 13.88 -9.93 -10.98
N TYR A 135 13.73 -8.73 -10.41
CA TYR A 135 14.21 -8.42 -9.07
C TYR A 135 13.11 -8.60 -8.03
N LEU A 136 13.38 -9.40 -6.99
CA LEU A 136 12.49 -9.53 -5.84
C LEU A 136 12.49 -8.23 -5.02
N ILE A 137 11.31 -7.64 -4.82
CA ILE A 137 11.12 -6.41 -4.05
C ILE A 137 10.65 -6.71 -2.63
N ASP A 138 9.64 -7.57 -2.49
CA ASP A 138 9.02 -7.85 -1.19
C ASP A 138 8.49 -9.29 -1.16
N THR A 139 8.36 -9.82 0.05
CA THR A 139 7.75 -11.12 0.33
C THR A 139 6.76 -10.95 1.47
N LEU A 140 5.60 -11.58 1.34
CA LEU A 140 4.51 -11.45 2.31
C LEU A 140 3.83 -12.81 2.52
N ASN A 141 3.45 -13.09 3.75
CA ASN A 141 2.47 -14.12 4.11
C ASN A 141 1.47 -13.53 5.11
N LYS A 142 0.46 -14.31 5.50
CA LYS A 142 -0.57 -13.86 6.46
C LYS A 142 0.04 -13.40 7.79
N THR A 143 1.01 -14.13 8.31
CA THR A 143 1.67 -13.80 9.60
C THR A 143 2.40 -12.46 9.53
N ILE A 144 3.19 -12.22 8.47
CA ILE A 144 3.92 -10.97 8.27
C ILE A 144 2.93 -9.82 8.04
N ALA A 145 1.88 -10.02 7.25
CA ALA A 145 0.86 -9.00 6.99
C ALA A 145 0.17 -8.55 8.28
N THR A 146 -0.24 -9.50 9.13
CA THR A 146 -0.88 -9.19 10.42
C THR A 146 0.09 -8.50 11.38
N HIS A 147 1.37 -8.88 11.41
CA HIS A 147 2.38 -8.20 12.22
C HIS A 147 2.60 -6.76 11.76
N ARG A 148 2.82 -6.54 10.46
CA ARG A 148 3.00 -5.20 9.87
C ARG A 148 1.81 -4.29 10.20
N LYS A 149 0.57 -4.80 10.09
CA LYS A 149 -0.65 -4.06 10.45
C LYS A 149 -0.68 -3.64 11.92
N LYS A 150 -0.35 -4.57 12.84
CA LYS A 150 -0.28 -4.28 14.28
C LYS A 150 0.77 -3.22 14.60
N GLU A 151 1.92 -3.27 13.94
CA GLU A 151 2.98 -2.29 14.09
C GLU A 151 2.56 -0.89 13.60
N THR A 152 1.95 -0.79 12.42
CA THR A 152 1.40 0.48 11.93
C THR A 152 0.38 1.07 12.90
N THR A 153 -0.55 0.26 13.45
CA THR A 153 -1.51 0.76 14.44
C THR A 153 -0.88 1.22 15.75
N ARG A 154 0.23 0.61 16.19
CA ARG A 154 0.97 1.05 17.38
C ARG A 154 1.66 2.39 17.15
N ILE A 155 2.22 2.61 15.96
CA ILE A 155 2.88 3.87 15.60
C ILE A 155 1.85 5.00 15.58
N THR A 156 0.71 4.81 14.90
CA THR A 156 -0.35 5.83 14.83
C THR A 156 -0.95 6.15 16.22
N GLY A 157 -1.06 5.14 17.11
CA GLY A 157 -1.49 5.36 18.50
C GLY A 157 -0.46 6.10 19.36
N ASN A 158 0.83 5.89 19.12
CA ASN A 158 1.90 6.53 19.87
C ASN A 158 2.20 7.96 19.41
N GLU A 159 1.93 8.31 18.15
CA GLU A 159 2.08 9.68 17.63
C GLU A 159 1.17 10.69 18.36
N GLN A 160 0.03 10.24 18.91
CA GLN A 160 -0.86 11.10 19.69
C GLN A 160 -0.51 11.16 21.20
N ALA A 161 0.36 10.30 21.74
CA ALA A 161 0.50 10.15 23.19
C ALA A 161 1.93 10.08 23.76
N ALA A 162 2.98 9.94 22.95
CA ALA A 162 4.33 9.76 23.51
C ALA A 162 5.37 10.62 22.80
N LYS A 163 5.45 11.91 23.17
CA LYS A 163 6.73 12.61 23.08
C LYS A 163 7.70 11.88 24.00
N PHE A 164 8.70 11.23 23.43
CA PHE A 164 9.79 10.64 24.19
C PHE A 164 10.50 11.78 24.91
N HIS A 165 10.27 11.90 26.23
CA HIS A 165 11.04 12.77 27.09
C HIS A 165 12.13 11.88 27.69
N PRO A 166 13.37 11.88 27.16
CA PRO A 166 14.45 11.17 27.82
C PRO A 166 14.51 11.69 29.25
N THR A 167 14.33 10.79 30.22
CA THR A 167 14.51 11.14 31.63
C THR A 167 15.93 11.70 31.76
N PRO A 168 16.10 12.96 32.18
CA PRO A 168 17.43 13.54 32.28
C PRO A 168 18.27 12.65 33.20
N MET A 169 19.50 12.33 32.77
CA MET A 169 20.41 11.53 33.58
C MET A 169 20.51 12.15 34.97
N PRO A 170 20.32 11.36 36.05
CA PRO A 170 20.49 11.89 37.39
C PRO A 170 21.92 12.44 37.50
N ARG A 171 22.02 13.72 37.89
CA ARG A 171 23.33 14.35 38.14
C ARG A 171 24.08 13.46 39.12
N ARG A 172 25.38 13.26 38.84
CA ARG A 172 26.32 12.41 39.58
C ARG A 172 26.00 12.40 41.08
N PRO A 173 25.97 11.22 41.74
CA PRO A 173 25.75 11.17 43.18
C PRO A 173 26.81 12.03 43.89
N THR A 174 26.34 13.01 44.66
CA THR A 174 27.20 13.87 45.48
C THR A 174 27.86 12.99 46.54
N PRO A 175 29.20 12.96 46.64
CA PRO A 175 29.86 12.20 47.69
C PRO A 175 29.46 12.76 49.06
N PRO A 176 29.16 11.92 50.06
CA PRO A 176 28.79 12.39 51.38
C PRO A 176 30.00 13.07 52.05
N GLY A 177 29.86 14.34 52.43
CA GLY A 177 30.85 15.07 53.23
C GLY A 177 31.71 16.13 52.53
N GLY A 178 31.43 16.48 51.26
CA GLY A 178 32.10 17.60 50.58
C GLY A 178 31.37 18.94 50.75
N PRO A 179 32.06 20.08 50.96
CA PRO A 179 31.43 21.41 51.00
C PRO A 179 30.77 21.74 49.65
N SER A 180 29.68 22.52 49.67
CA SER A 180 28.98 22.95 48.45
C SER A 180 29.94 23.76 47.58
N ASP A 181 30.19 23.31 46.35
CA ASP A 181 30.94 24.08 45.36
C ASP A 181 30.22 25.41 45.10
N TYR A 182 30.68 26.46 45.77
CA TYR A 182 30.46 27.84 45.42
C TYR A 182 31.45 28.21 44.33
N TRP A 183 30.95 28.70 43.21
CA TRP A 183 31.54 29.87 42.55
C TRP A 183 30.39 30.75 42.07
N ILE A 184 30.26 31.89 42.73
CA ILE A 184 29.36 33.01 42.45
C ILE A 184 30.03 33.88 41.37
N GLU A 185 29.27 34.31 40.37
CA GLU A 185 29.46 35.64 39.79
C GLU A 185 28.06 36.28 39.71
N GLU A 186 27.67 36.92 40.81
CA GLU A 186 26.68 37.99 40.80
C GLU A 186 27.43 39.25 40.36
N GLU A 187 27.05 39.85 39.23
CA GLU A 187 27.03 41.32 39.10
C GLU A 187 26.20 41.75 37.87
N ASP A 188 25.11 42.45 38.20
CA ASP A 188 24.45 43.58 37.53
C ASP A 188 24.09 43.55 36.04
N ILE A 189 22.78 43.50 35.74
CA ILE A 189 22.09 44.57 34.97
C ILE A 189 20.61 44.68 35.41
N PRO A 190 20.16 45.81 36.02
CA PRO A 190 18.76 46.19 36.05
C PRO A 190 18.39 47.06 34.83
N THR A 191 17.22 46.73 34.22
CA THR A 191 16.37 47.53 33.30
C THR A 191 16.98 48.20 32.07
#